data_AF-A0AA39W506-F1
#
_entry.id   AF-A0AA39W506-F1
#
_cell.length_a   1.000
_cell.length_b   1.000
_cell.length_c   1.000
_cell.angle_alpha   90.00
_cell.angle_beta   90.00
_cell.angle_gamma   90.00
#
_symmetry.space_group_name_H-M   'P 1'
#
loop_
_entity.id
_entity.type
_entity.pdbx_description
1 polymer ?
#
loop_
_entity_poly.entity_id
_entity_poly.type
_entity_poly.pdbx_seq_one_letter_code
_entity_poly.pdbx_strand_id
1 'polypeptide(L)'
;MRAYENGILNSHLSKPPTNLEDIRKRRIESRGTASPTESEYERYVKKVEGARNEATMVFEVGGKLLKDYNDDGYNRVFNQAFTGFPKDVGFNNSLSAPQPDFVEGLEMQEYRPFPVYKHIDGAVLYKDEPRSVTLTHLAGEWKGPDGNMKEAELQSAYNGAALVFARNQALSYLGKSDPPGHAEVTTFITDGTDLNLFAHYATRSEDGTLEYH
;
A
#
# COMPACT_ATOMS: atom_id res chain seq x y z
N MET A 1 6.21 -11.18 15.54
CA MET A 1 5.86 -12.59 15.83
C MET A 1 4.44 -12.89 15.34
N ARG A 2 3.40 -12.21 15.83
CA ARG A 2 2.00 -12.44 15.39
C ARG A 2 1.72 -12.26 13.88
N ALA A 3 2.26 -11.20 13.25
CA ALA A 3 2.06 -11.00 11.81
C ALA A 3 2.58 -12.19 10.97
N TYR A 4 3.76 -12.70 11.33
CA TYR A 4 4.34 -13.88 10.69
C TYR A 4 3.54 -15.16 10.96
N GLU A 5 3.11 -15.36 12.20
CA GLU A 5 2.22 -16.48 12.58
C GLU A 5 0.90 -16.46 11.81
N ASN A 6 0.43 -15.27 11.40
CA ASN A 6 -0.78 -15.09 10.63
C ASN A 6 -0.54 -15.17 9.09
N GLY A 7 0.64 -15.58 8.64
CA GLY A 7 0.96 -15.76 7.22
C GLY A 7 1.40 -14.49 6.48
N ILE A 8 1.73 -13.40 7.18
CA ILE A 8 2.33 -12.20 6.57
C ILE A 8 3.85 -12.38 6.54
N LEU A 9 4.41 -12.45 5.34
CA LEU A 9 5.84 -12.67 5.14
C LEU A 9 6.58 -11.34 4.95
N ASN A 10 7.85 -11.32 5.37
CA ASN A 10 8.76 -10.22 5.07
C ASN A 10 9.59 -10.54 3.81
N SER A 11 10.36 -9.57 3.33
CA SER A 11 11.12 -9.72 2.08
C SER A 11 12.10 -10.90 2.07
N HIS A 12 12.60 -11.31 3.25
CA HIS A 12 13.53 -12.44 3.37
C HIS A 12 12.86 -13.81 3.27
N LEU A 13 11.58 -13.89 3.64
CA LEU A 13 10.79 -15.12 3.63
C LEU A 13 9.87 -15.19 2.41
N SER A 14 9.62 -14.05 1.75
CA SER A 14 8.83 -13.99 0.52
C SER A 14 9.55 -14.56 -0.68
N LYS A 15 8.75 -15.12 -1.60
CA LYS A 15 9.22 -15.45 -2.94
C LYS A 15 8.94 -14.27 -3.87
N PRO A 16 9.76 -14.05 -4.91
CA PRO A 16 9.47 -13.01 -5.88
C PRO A 16 8.17 -13.32 -6.65
N PRO A 17 7.36 -12.30 -7.00
CA PRO A 17 6.16 -12.52 -7.80
C PRO A 17 6.51 -12.97 -9.22
N THR A 18 5.61 -13.71 -9.86
CA THR A 18 5.81 -14.28 -11.20
C THR A 18 5.90 -13.20 -12.29
N ASN A 19 5.33 -12.01 -12.06
CA ASN A 19 5.43 -10.84 -12.94
C ASN A 19 6.48 -9.81 -12.51
N LEU A 20 7.50 -10.21 -11.73
CA LEU A 20 8.53 -9.27 -11.26
C LEU A 20 9.18 -8.49 -12.41
N GLU A 21 9.49 -9.15 -13.53
CA GLU A 21 10.15 -8.49 -14.67
C GLU A 21 9.25 -7.45 -15.35
N ASP A 22 7.93 -7.70 -15.43
CA ASP A 22 6.98 -6.72 -15.95
C ASP A 22 6.83 -5.52 -15.01
N ILE A 23 6.84 -5.77 -13.69
CA ILE A 23 6.85 -4.71 -12.68
C ILE A 23 8.13 -3.87 -12.81
N ARG A 24 9.30 -4.51 -12.93
CA ARG A 24 10.59 -3.81 -13.11
C ARG A 24 10.59 -2.97 -14.37
N LYS A 25 10.14 -3.55 -15.50
CA LYS A 25 10.04 -2.85 -16.77
C LYS A 25 9.20 -1.58 -16.66
N ARG A 26 8.02 -1.64 -16.05
CA ARG A 26 7.16 -0.47 -15.80
C ARG A 26 7.85 0.58 -14.93
N ARG A 27 8.60 0.17 -13.90
CA ARG A 27 9.28 1.09 -12.97
C ARG A 27 10.49 1.81 -13.55
N ILE A 28 11.12 1.27 -14.61
CA ILE A 28 12.25 1.91 -15.29
C ILE A 28 11.82 2.76 -16.50
N GLU A 29 10.52 2.83 -16.79
CA GLU A 29 10.01 3.69 -17.86
C GLU A 29 10.36 5.15 -17.59
N SER A 30 10.66 5.88 -18.67
CA SER A 30 10.97 7.29 -18.57
C SER A 30 9.78 8.04 -17.96
N ARG A 31 10.06 8.93 -17.00
CA ARG A 31 9.07 9.84 -16.42
C ARG A 31 8.46 10.80 -17.46
N GLY A 32 9.04 10.89 -18.66
CA GLY A 32 8.62 11.84 -19.70
C GLY A 32 8.91 13.31 -19.36
N THR A 33 9.60 13.57 -18.24
CA THR A 33 9.97 14.90 -17.76
C THR A 33 11.45 14.89 -17.38
N ALA A 34 12.12 16.03 -17.57
CA ALA A 34 13.52 16.18 -17.21
C ALA A 34 13.76 15.89 -15.73
N SER A 35 14.90 15.32 -15.38
CA SER A 35 15.30 15.13 -13.98
C SER A 35 15.35 16.48 -13.24
N PRO A 36 15.13 16.49 -11.92
CA PRO A 36 15.33 17.70 -11.10
C PRO A 36 16.74 18.27 -11.27
N THR A 37 16.85 19.59 -11.20
CA THR A 37 18.15 20.29 -11.17
C THR A 37 18.90 20.01 -9.87
N GLU A 38 20.23 20.19 -9.87
CA GLU A 38 21.05 20.08 -8.66
C GLU A 38 20.54 20.98 -7.53
N SER A 39 20.14 22.22 -7.84
CA SER A 39 19.57 23.13 -6.84
C SER A 39 18.24 22.64 -6.24
N GLU A 40 17.43 21.91 -7.01
CA GLU A 40 16.20 21.30 -6.50
C GLU A 40 16.50 20.11 -5.61
N TYR A 41 17.51 19.30 -5.98
CA TYR A 41 17.99 18.20 -5.17
C TYR A 41 18.58 18.68 -3.84
N GLU A 42 19.43 19.71 -3.83
CA GLU A 42 19.96 20.29 -2.59
C GLU A 42 18.86 20.85 -1.69
N ARG A 43 17.83 21.48 -2.27
CA ARG A 43 16.65 21.93 -1.51
C ARG A 43 15.88 20.76 -0.92
N TYR A 44 15.76 19.66 -1.67
CA TYR A 44 15.14 18.43 -1.19
C TYR A 44 15.91 17.83 -0.01
N VAL A 45 17.23 17.68 -0.14
CA VAL A 45 18.09 17.16 0.94
C VAL A 45 17.94 17.99 2.21
N LYS A 46 18.00 19.33 2.12
CA LYS A 46 17.80 20.21 3.29
C LYS A 46 16.43 20.03 3.96
N LYS A 47 15.38 19.75 3.18
CA LYS A 47 14.03 19.51 3.71
C LYS A 47 13.95 18.16 4.43
N VAL A 48 14.55 17.11 3.86
CA VAL A 48 14.65 15.78 4.48
C VAL A 48 15.44 15.86 5.80
N GLU A 49 16.64 16.44 5.78
CA GLU A 49 17.48 16.61 6.98
C GLU A 49 16.82 17.49 8.06
N GLY A 50 15.99 18.45 7.63
CA GLY A 50 15.27 19.35 8.53
C GLY A 50 13.99 18.76 9.13
N ALA A 51 13.46 17.66 8.59
CA ALA A 51 12.22 17.06 9.02
C ALA A 51 12.37 16.44 10.43
N ARG A 52 11.54 16.88 11.38
CA ARG A 52 11.65 16.45 12.80
C ARG A 52 10.70 15.33 13.19
N ASN A 53 9.82 14.92 12.27
CA ASN A 53 8.81 13.88 12.49
C ASN A 53 8.27 13.36 11.15
N GLU A 54 7.55 12.23 11.22
CA GLU A 54 6.92 11.58 10.06
C GLU A 54 5.92 12.50 9.34
N ALA A 55 5.13 13.31 10.06
CA ALA A 55 4.20 14.24 9.43
C ALA A 55 4.91 15.28 8.53
N THR A 56 6.08 15.76 8.95
CA THR A 56 6.90 16.68 8.15
C THR A 56 7.47 15.95 6.92
N MET A 57 7.87 14.69 7.08
CA MET A 57 8.33 13.84 5.98
C MET A 57 7.23 13.65 4.92
N VAL A 58 6.02 13.31 5.35
CA VAL A 58 4.85 13.18 4.47
C VAL A 58 4.63 14.47 3.67
N PHE A 59 4.69 15.64 4.31
CA PHE A 59 4.47 16.91 3.64
C PHE A 59 5.59 17.25 2.64
N GLU A 60 6.85 17.20 3.08
CA GLU A 60 7.98 17.67 2.29
C GLU A 60 8.40 16.71 1.18
N VAL A 61 8.33 15.41 1.45
CA VAL A 61 8.75 14.36 0.51
C VAL A 61 7.54 13.83 -0.28
N GLY A 62 6.38 13.70 0.34
CA GLY A 62 5.16 13.22 -0.35
C GLY A 62 4.79 14.10 -1.53
N GLY A 63 4.86 15.43 -1.40
CA GLY A 63 4.62 16.36 -2.51
C GLY A 63 5.64 16.28 -3.66
N LYS A 64 6.75 15.56 -3.49
CA LYS A 64 7.79 15.34 -4.52
C LYS A 64 7.76 13.94 -5.11
N LEU A 65 7.48 12.93 -4.30
CA LEU A 65 7.40 11.54 -4.74
C LEU A 65 6.07 11.21 -5.41
N LEU A 66 4.98 11.82 -4.94
CA LEU A 66 3.63 11.43 -5.31
C LEU A 66 3.08 12.36 -6.40
N LYS A 67 2.43 11.80 -7.43
CA LYS A 67 1.83 12.57 -8.54
C LYS A 67 0.61 13.35 -8.10
N ASP A 68 0.47 14.62 -8.44
CA ASP A 68 -0.79 15.32 -8.19
C ASP A 68 -1.83 14.89 -9.23
N TYR A 69 -2.99 14.41 -8.77
CA TYR A 69 -4.10 13.98 -9.61
C TYR A 69 -5.24 14.98 -9.42
N ASN A 70 -5.65 15.64 -10.50
CA ASN A 70 -6.80 16.57 -10.50
C ASN A 70 -8.07 15.86 -11.00
N ASP A 71 -8.25 14.59 -10.63
CA ASP A 71 -9.37 13.77 -11.06
C ASP A 71 -10.45 13.75 -9.97
N ASP A 72 -11.69 14.06 -10.36
CA ASP A 72 -12.83 14.00 -9.44
C ASP A 72 -12.97 12.58 -8.87
N GLY A 73 -12.97 12.46 -7.55
CA GLY A 73 -13.20 11.19 -6.84
C GLY A 73 -11.98 10.28 -6.70
N TYR A 74 -10.79 10.63 -7.22
CA TYR A 74 -9.53 9.93 -6.89
C TYR A 74 -8.77 10.70 -5.82
N ASN A 75 -8.59 10.09 -4.64
CA ASN A 75 -8.12 10.80 -3.47
C ASN A 75 -6.93 10.14 -2.78
N ARG A 76 -6.21 10.99 -2.05
CA ARG A 76 -5.12 10.64 -1.15
C ARG A 76 -5.56 10.82 0.28
N VAL A 77 -5.24 9.84 1.11
CA VAL A 77 -5.55 9.89 2.53
C VAL A 77 -4.30 9.55 3.32
N PHE A 78 -4.10 10.28 4.40
CA PHE A 78 -2.91 10.17 5.24
C PHE A 78 -3.27 9.73 6.65
N ASN A 79 -2.45 8.85 7.23
CA ASN A 79 -2.52 8.40 8.62
C ASN A 79 -3.95 8.01 9.07
N GLN A 80 -4.63 7.19 8.29
CA GLN A 80 -6.00 6.77 8.58
C GLN A 80 -6.12 5.25 8.69
N ALA A 81 -6.59 4.80 9.85
CA ALA A 81 -6.82 3.38 10.11
C ALA A 81 -7.95 2.84 9.23
N PHE A 82 -7.79 1.60 8.75
CA PHE A 82 -8.77 0.88 7.96
C PHE A 82 -9.91 0.34 8.83
N THR A 83 -10.67 1.25 9.44
CA THR A 83 -11.76 0.95 10.39
C THR A 83 -12.92 0.16 9.78
N GLY A 84 -13.08 0.20 8.46
CA GLY A 84 -14.06 -0.59 7.70
C GLY A 84 -13.58 -1.99 7.32
N PHE A 85 -12.30 -2.29 7.52
CA PHE A 85 -11.72 -3.59 7.16
C PHE A 85 -12.20 -4.70 8.11
N PRO A 86 -12.55 -5.90 7.60
CA PRO A 86 -13.05 -6.98 8.43
C PRO A 86 -11.99 -7.47 9.42
N LYS A 87 -12.42 -7.84 10.62
CA LYS A 87 -11.53 -8.40 11.65
C LYS A 87 -11.44 -9.90 11.52
N ASP A 88 -10.31 -10.44 11.97
CA ASP A 88 -10.06 -11.87 12.16
C ASP A 88 -10.29 -12.71 10.88
N VAL A 89 -9.81 -12.21 9.73
CA VAL A 89 -9.88 -12.87 8.42
C VAL A 89 -8.64 -13.73 8.13
N GLY A 90 -7.98 -14.23 9.17
CA GLY A 90 -6.74 -15.00 9.08
C GLY A 90 -5.51 -14.14 9.31
N PHE A 91 -5.16 -13.28 8.35
CA PHE A 91 -3.89 -12.54 8.43
C PHE A 91 -3.87 -11.46 9.54
N ASN A 92 -5.03 -10.91 9.88
CA ASN A 92 -5.16 -9.86 10.89
C ASN A 92 -5.70 -10.34 12.25
N ASN A 93 -5.67 -11.66 12.50
CA ASN A 93 -6.15 -12.23 13.76
C ASN A 93 -5.42 -11.62 14.96
N SER A 94 -6.18 -11.07 15.92
CA SER A 94 -5.62 -10.41 17.12
C SER A 94 -4.66 -9.25 16.84
N LEU A 95 -4.75 -8.62 15.67
CA LEU A 95 -4.04 -7.40 15.29
C LEU A 95 -5.01 -6.21 15.26
N SER A 96 -4.48 -5.00 15.47
CA SER A 96 -5.23 -3.78 15.19
C SER A 96 -5.47 -3.63 13.70
N ALA A 97 -6.46 -2.82 13.31
CA ALA A 97 -6.65 -2.48 11.90
C ALA A 97 -5.36 -1.89 11.31
N PRO A 98 -5.02 -2.20 10.04
CA PRO A 98 -3.94 -1.51 9.35
C PRO A 98 -4.15 0.00 9.37
N GLN A 99 -3.08 0.77 9.50
CA GLN A 99 -3.10 2.23 9.53
C GLN A 99 -1.87 2.75 8.78
N PRO A 100 -1.89 2.72 7.44
CA PRO A 100 -0.80 3.29 6.66
C PRO A 100 -0.73 4.80 6.82
N ASP A 101 0.48 5.34 6.74
CA ASP A 101 0.70 6.79 6.66
C ASP A 101 0.13 7.39 5.37
N PHE A 102 -0.01 6.59 4.33
CA PHE A 102 -0.51 7.00 3.02
C PHE A 102 -1.30 5.91 2.32
N VAL A 103 -2.42 6.27 1.70
CA VAL A 103 -3.10 5.49 0.66
C VAL A 103 -3.63 6.40 -0.43
N GLU A 104 -3.76 5.87 -1.64
CA GLU A 104 -4.47 6.53 -2.73
C GLU A 104 -5.42 5.60 -3.47
N GLY A 105 -6.53 6.12 -3.97
CA GLY A 105 -7.51 5.34 -4.69
C GLY A 105 -8.81 6.10 -4.97
N LEU A 106 -9.75 5.42 -5.63
CA LEU A 106 -11.07 5.96 -5.89
C LEU A 106 -11.91 5.99 -4.62
N GLU A 107 -12.74 7.02 -4.47
CA GLU A 107 -13.79 7.06 -3.46
C GLU A 107 -14.88 6.03 -3.75
N MET A 108 -15.55 5.57 -2.69
CA MET A 108 -16.66 4.62 -2.79
C MET A 108 -17.77 5.06 -3.77
N GLN A 109 -17.98 6.37 -3.94
CA GLN A 109 -19.04 6.91 -4.81
C GLN A 109 -18.76 6.70 -6.30
N GLU A 110 -17.49 6.59 -6.68
CA GLU A 110 -17.06 6.36 -8.07
C GLU A 110 -17.48 4.97 -8.59
N TYR A 111 -17.83 4.06 -7.68
CA TYR A 111 -18.33 2.73 -8.03
C TYR A 111 -19.84 2.69 -8.29
N ARG A 112 -20.56 3.80 -8.14
CA ARG A 112 -22.00 3.84 -8.39
C ARG A 112 -22.34 3.48 -9.85
N PRO A 113 -23.47 2.79 -10.09
CA PRO A 113 -24.51 2.42 -9.12
C PRO A 113 -24.21 1.15 -8.31
N PHE A 114 -23.05 0.52 -8.49
CA PHE A 114 -22.71 -0.73 -7.80
C PHE A 114 -22.33 -0.46 -6.32
N PRO A 115 -23.05 -1.06 -5.34
CA PRO A 115 -22.79 -0.81 -3.93
C PRO A 115 -21.66 -1.71 -3.42
N VAL A 116 -20.42 -1.36 -3.79
CA VAL A 116 -19.19 -2.12 -3.48
C VAL A 116 -19.09 -2.56 -2.01
N TYR A 117 -19.40 -1.66 -1.07
CA TYR A 117 -19.38 -1.90 0.38
C TYR A 117 -20.33 -2.99 0.88
N LYS A 118 -21.36 -3.35 0.10
CA LYS A 118 -22.32 -4.41 0.47
C LYS A 118 -21.89 -5.80 -0.01
N HIS A 119 -20.97 -5.85 -0.97
CA HIS A 119 -20.70 -7.06 -1.74
C HIS A 119 -19.25 -7.52 -1.64
N ILE A 120 -18.33 -6.62 -1.27
CA ILE A 120 -16.90 -6.90 -1.28
C ILE A 120 -16.32 -6.53 0.08
N ASP A 121 -16.00 -7.56 0.87
CA ASP A 121 -15.36 -7.39 2.17
C ASP A 121 -13.97 -6.78 2.03
N GLY A 122 -13.65 -5.84 2.93
CA GLY A 122 -12.37 -5.12 2.93
C GLY A 122 -12.21 -4.09 1.80
N ALA A 123 -13.19 -3.96 0.89
CA ALA A 123 -13.12 -3.00 -0.20
C ALA A 123 -13.15 -1.55 0.29
N VAL A 124 -13.97 -1.23 1.29
CA VAL A 124 -14.11 0.12 1.84
C VAL A 124 -13.29 0.23 3.11
N LEU A 125 -12.31 1.13 3.10
CA LEU A 125 -11.31 1.22 4.15
C LEU A 125 -11.85 1.91 5.41
N TYR A 126 -12.76 2.87 5.29
CA TYR A 126 -13.24 3.68 6.41
C TYR A 126 -14.72 3.45 6.65
N LYS A 127 -15.04 3.01 7.86
CA LYS A 127 -16.41 2.69 8.25
C LYS A 127 -17.27 3.97 8.26
N ASP A 128 -18.48 3.86 7.73
CA ASP A 128 -19.51 4.91 7.77
C ASP A 128 -19.09 6.25 7.10
N GLU A 129 -18.06 6.24 6.25
CA GLU A 129 -17.57 7.41 5.52
C GLU A 129 -17.92 7.33 4.01
N PRO A 130 -18.87 8.15 3.51
CA PRO A 130 -19.29 8.13 2.11
C PRO A 130 -18.19 8.42 1.10
N ARG A 131 -17.11 9.11 1.50
CA ARG A 131 -15.95 9.42 0.67
C ARG A 131 -14.76 8.51 0.97
N SER A 132 -15.02 7.34 1.55
CA SER A 132 -13.95 6.40 1.84
C SER A 132 -13.26 5.95 0.56
N VAL A 133 -11.93 6.00 0.58
CA VAL A 133 -11.12 5.33 -0.44
C VAL A 133 -11.46 3.85 -0.45
N THR A 134 -11.58 3.28 -1.65
CA THR A 134 -12.13 1.96 -1.91
C THR A 134 -11.26 1.19 -2.91
N LEU A 135 -11.02 -0.10 -2.64
CA LEU A 135 -10.22 -1.01 -3.48
C LEU A 135 -8.85 -0.43 -3.88
N THR A 136 -8.15 0.14 -2.90
CA THR A 136 -6.81 0.68 -3.04
C THR A 136 -5.80 -0.40 -3.44
N HIS A 137 -4.86 -0.02 -4.31
CA HIS A 137 -3.71 -0.86 -4.70
C HIS A 137 -2.35 -0.23 -4.36
N LEU A 138 -2.35 0.94 -3.70
CA LEU A 138 -1.13 1.63 -3.24
C LEU A 138 -1.27 2.11 -1.79
N ALA A 139 -0.34 1.69 -0.93
CA ALA A 139 -0.16 2.24 0.41
C ALA A 139 1.31 2.60 0.67
N GLY A 140 1.56 3.50 1.61
CA GLY A 140 2.90 3.97 1.94
C GLY A 140 3.12 4.15 3.44
N GLU A 141 4.33 3.86 3.88
CA GLU A 141 4.85 4.21 5.21
C GLU A 141 5.95 5.25 5.07
N TRP A 142 5.94 6.23 5.97
CA TRP A 142 6.96 7.24 6.07
C TRP A 142 7.71 7.05 7.38
N LYS A 143 9.02 7.31 7.37
CA LYS A 143 9.82 7.32 8.59
C LYS A 143 10.54 8.66 8.71
N GLY A 144 10.44 9.25 9.91
CA GLY A 144 11.26 10.39 10.29
C GLY A 144 12.68 9.96 10.65
N PRO A 145 13.54 10.90 11.07
CA PRO A 145 14.95 10.62 11.38
C PRO A 145 15.15 9.52 12.44
N ASP A 146 14.24 9.43 13.41
CA ASP A 146 14.29 8.43 14.49
C ASP A 146 13.48 7.16 14.16
N GLY A 147 12.88 7.08 12.97
CA GLY A 147 11.99 6.00 12.56
C GLY A 147 12.76 4.74 12.19
N ASN A 148 12.15 3.58 12.43
CA ASN A 148 12.74 2.29 12.13
C ASN A 148 12.26 1.74 10.79
N MET A 149 13.13 1.69 9.78
CA MET A 149 12.80 1.17 8.45
C MET A 149 12.42 -0.32 8.45
N LYS A 150 12.92 -1.13 9.39
CA LYS A 150 12.49 -2.53 9.52
C LYS A 150 11.08 -2.66 10.10
N GLU A 151 10.69 -1.75 10.97
CA GLU A 151 9.31 -1.68 11.46
C GLU A 151 8.38 -1.21 10.33
N ALA A 152 8.79 -0.21 9.55
CA ALA A 152 8.09 0.24 8.36
C ALA A 152 7.89 -0.91 7.36
N GLU A 153 8.90 -1.75 7.14
CA GLU A 153 8.78 -2.92 6.27
C GLU A 153 7.69 -3.88 6.75
N LEU A 154 7.61 -4.15 8.05
CA LEU A 154 6.58 -5.01 8.63
C LEU A 154 5.17 -4.38 8.51
N GLN A 155 5.05 -3.07 8.77
CA GLN A 155 3.80 -2.32 8.60
C GLN A 155 3.34 -2.35 7.14
N SER A 156 4.27 -2.10 6.23
CA SER A 156 4.08 -2.16 4.78
C SER A 156 3.62 -3.54 4.31
N ALA A 157 4.20 -4.63 4.82
CA ALA A 157 3.74 -6.00 4.54
C ALA A 157 2.31 -6.24 5.04
N TYR A 158 1.98 -5.76 6.25
CA TYR A 158 0.64 -5.89 6.79
C TYR A 158 -0.42 -5.11 5.98
N ASN A 159 -0.09 -3.88 5.57
CA ASN A 159 -0.94 -3.09 4.69
C ASN A 159 -1.11 -3.78 3.33
N GLY A 160 -0.02 -4.29 2.75
CA GLY A 160 -0.03 -5.04 1.50
C GLY A 160 -0.96 -6.25 1.56
N ALA A 161 -0.90 -7.03 2.64
CA ALA A 161 -1.79 -8.16 2.87
C ALA A 161 -3.27 -7.76 2.89
N ALA A 162 -3.61 -6.63 3.53
CA ALA A 162 -4.98 -6.11 3.56
C ALA A 162 -5.47 -5.69 2.17
N LEU A 163 -4.63 -5.00 1.39
CA LEU A 163 -4.98 -4.59 0.02
C LEU A 163 -5.13 -5.80 -0.91
N VAL A 164 -4.25 -6.80 -0.81
CA VAL A 164 -4.35 -8.06 -1.57
C VAL A 164 -5.62 -8.81 -1.21
N PHE A 165 -5.97 -8.88 0.08
CA PHE A 165 -7.23 -9.50 0.52
C PHE A 165 -8.44 -8.82 -0.15
N ALA A 166 -8.55 -7.49 -0.04
CA ALA A 166 -9.67 -6.74 -0.63
C ALA A 166 -9.77 -6.94 -2.15
N ARG A 167 -8.63 -6.94 -2.85
CA ARG A 167 -8.57 -7.23 -4.29
C ARG A 167 -9.05 -8.64 -4.60
N ASN A 168 -8.59 -9.65 -3.85
CA ASN A 168 -9.01 -11.03 -4.05
C ASN A 168 -10.50 -11.23 -3.82
N GLN A 169 -11.09 -10.57 -2.81
CA GLN A 169 -12.54 -10.55 -2.60
C GLN A 169 -13.26 -9.95 -3.83
N ALA A 170 -12.74 -8.86 -4.38
CA ALA A 170 -13.33 -8.22 -5.56
C ALA A 170 -13.25 -9.10 -6.81
N LEU A 171 -12.11 -9.72 -7.07
CA LEU A 171 -11.93 -10.64 -8.20
C LEU A 171 -12.82 -11.87 -8.05
N SER A 172 -12.91 -12.44 -6.85
CA SER A 172 -13.78 -13.57 -6.55
C SER A 172 -15.24 -13.24 -6.82
N TYR A 173 -15.70 -12.05 -6.40
CA TYR A 173 -17.05 -11.57 -6.72
C TYR A 173 -17.33 -11.50 -8.23
N LEU A 174 -16.31 -11.16 -9.03
CA LEU A 174 -16.38 -11.13 -10.50
C LEU A 174 -16.21 -12.51 -11.16
N GLY A 175 -16.04 -13.59 -10.39
CA GLY A 175 -15.74 -14.92 -10.92
C GLY A 175 -14.36 -15.02 -11.57
N LYS A 176 -13.41 -14.18 -11.13
CA LYS A 176 -12.04 -14.08 -11.63
C LYS A 176 -11.04 -14.36 -10.51
N SER A 177 -9.79 -14.58 -10.91
CA SER A 177 -8.64 -14.60 -10.02
C SER A 177 -7.43 -14.01 -10.74
N ASP A 178 -6.52 -13.40 -9.99
CA ASP A 178 -5.19 -13.15 -10.52
C ASP A 178 -4.48 -14.50 -10.78
N PRO A 179 -3.52 -14.56 -11.72
CA PRO A 179 -2.68 -15.73 -11.87
C PRO A 179 -1.91 -16.03 -10.56
N PRO A 180 -1.60 -17.30 -10.26
CA PRO A 180 -0.81 -17.64 -9.09
C PRO A 180 0.54 -16.90 -9.06
N GLY A 181 0.86 -16.30 -7.91
CA GLY A 181 2.11 -15.55 -7.72
C GLY A 181 2.14 -14.15 -8.37
N HIS A 182 1.02 -13.69 -8.94
CA HIS A 182 0.96 -12.40 -9.63
C HIS A 182 0.72 -11.25 -8.65
N ALA A 183 1.58 -10.22 -8.68
CA ALA A 183 1.45 -9.06 -7.82
C ALA A 183 0.88 -7.85 -8.57
N GLU A 184 -0.20 -7.28 -8.03
CA GLU A 184 -0.87 -6.06 -8.55
C GLU A 184 -1.06 -4.98 -7.49
N VAL A 185 -0.77 -5.31 -6.23
CA VAL A 185 -0.72 -4.38 -5.12
C VAL A 185 0.73 -3.95 -4.92
N THR A 186 0.95 -2.66 -4.71
CA THR A 186 2.25 -2.13 -4.32
C THR A 186 2.14 -1.43 -2.98
N THR A 187 3.16 -1.55 -2.16
CA THR A 187 3.38 -0.59 -1.08
C THR A 187 4.77 0.01 -1.19
N PHE A 188 5.02 1.08 -0.44
CA PHE A 188 6.34 1.66 -0.33
C PHE A 188 6.67 2.03 1.12
N ILE A 189 7.97 2.07 1.41
CA ILE A 189 8.48 2.73 2.62
C ILE A 189 9.57 3.72 2.21
N THR A 190 9.67 4.84 2.92
CA THR A 190 10.74 5.80 2.69
C THR A 190 11.02 6.65 3.92
N ASP A 191 12.30 7.00 4.08
CA ASP A 191 12.80 8.00 5.02
C ASP A 191 13.27 9.28 4.31
N GLY A 192 12.86 9.45 3.04
CA GLY A 192 13.28 10.54 2.16
C GLY A 192 14.69 10.40 1.57
N THR A 193 15.51 9.46 2.05
CA THR A 193 16.79 9.11 1.43
C THR A 193 16.63 7.88 0.55
N ASP A 194 16.04 6.83 1.11
CA ASP A 194 15.75 5.58 0.41
C ASP A 194 14.27 5.44 0.11
N LEU A 195 13.94 4.92 -1.08
CA LEU A 195 12.58 4.52 -1.46
C LEU A 195 12.58 3.03 -1.76
N ASN A 196 11.94 2.24 -0.90
CA ASN A 196 11.78 0.81 -1.11
C ASN A 196 10.34 0.52 -1.55
N LEU A 197 10.21 -0.29 -2.59
CA LEU A 197 8.94 -0.62 -3.23
C LEU A 197 8.70 -2.12 -3.13
N PHE A 198 7.55 -2.52 -2.60
CA PHE A 198 7.18 -3.92 -2.38
C PHE A 198 6.00 -4.27 -3.27
N ALA A 199 6.06 -5.44 -3.89
CA ALA A 199 5.00 -5.95 -4.75
C ALA A 199 4.32 -7.13 -4.04
N HIS A 200 3.02 -7.00 -3.77
CA HIS A 200 2.30 -7.91 -2.90
C HIS A 200 1.40 -8.84 -3.67
N TYR A 201 1.39 -10.10 -3.23
CA TYR A 201 0.46 -11.12 -3.71
C TYR A 201 0.13 -12.11 -2.59
N ALA A 202 -0.88 -12.96 -2.80
CA ALA A 202 -1.17 -14.06 -1.90
C ALA A 202 -1.10 -15.39 -2.67
N THR A 203 -0.61 -16.41 -1.99
CA THR A 203 -0.63 -17.79 -2.50
C THR A 203 -0.84 -18.75 -1.34
N ARG A 204 -1.22 -20.00 -1.65
CA ARG A 204 -1.21 -21.06 -0.64
C ARG A 204 0.15 -21.73 -0.58
N SER A 205 0.61 -22.00 0.64
CA SER A 205 1.73 -22.90 0.94
C SER A 205 1.36 -24.35 0.60
N GLU A 206 2.34 -25.25 0.68
CA GLU A 206 2.15 -26.69 0.44
C GLU A 206 1.13 -27.33 1.40
N ASP A 207 1.06 -26.85 2.65
CA ASP A 207 0.08 -27.31 3.65
C ASP A 207 -1.29 -26.64 3.53
N GLY A 208 -1.47 -25.75 2.54
CA GLY A 208 -2.74 -25.09 2.22
C GLY A 208 -3.01 -23.80 3.00
N THR A 209 -2.08 -23.37 3.85
CA THR A 209 -2.12 -22.07 4.55
C THR A 209 -2.02 -20.92 3.56
N LEU A 210 -2.80 -19.85 3.75
CA LEU A 210 -2.70 -18.66 2.90
C LEU A 210 -1.54 -17.78 3.39
N GLU A 211 -0.59 -17.52 2.50
CA GLU A 211 0.57 -16.66 2.74
C GLU A 211 0.45 -15.39 1.91
N TYR A 212 0.83 -14.27 2.51
CA TYR A 212 0.92 -12.95 1.88
C TYR A 212 2.39 -12.59 1.73
N HIS A 213 2.80 -12.36 0.50
CA HIS A 213 4.19 -12.15 0.08
C HIS A 213 4.48 -10.70 -0.26
#